data_AF-N9NKS5-F1
#
_entry.id   AF-N9NKS5-F1
#
_cell.length_a   1.000
_cell.length_b   1.000
_cell.length_c   1.000
_cell.angle_alpha   90.00
_cell.angle_beta   90.00
_cell.angle_gamma   90.00
#
_symmetry.space_group_name_H-M   'P 1'
#
loop_
_entity.id
_entity.type
_entity.pdbx_description
1 polymer ?
#
loop_
_entity_poly.entity_id
_entity_poly.type
_entity_poly.pdbx_seq_one_letter_code
_entity_poly.pdbx_strand_id
1 'polypeptide(L)'
;MELKTIDDNTSVLKVVSVVLLTWLFAALFIFCWYWAINKVQASDTITPILEQQVITQDYYQVATTKLTSNITGDAIVSMGSFIVPVKFTFDTSIEHDESVIEINNLEIGVITDITGKHKYNDFTINLDHQGINAALVSYIKKHNLTEGI
;
A
#
# COMPACT_ATOMS: atom_id res chain seq x y z
N MET A 1 -14.87 83.66 11.98
CA MET A 1 -14.24 82.34 12.14
C MET A 1 -15.13 81.33 11.46
N GLU A 2 -14.72 80.81 10.30
CA GLU A 2 -15.39 79.67 9.66
C GLU A 2 -14.77 78.37 10.18
N LEU A 3 -15.58 77.48 10.73
CA LEU A 3 -15.17 76.13 11.11
C LEU A 3 -15.60 75.18 9.99
N LYS A 4 -14.62 74.77 9.18
CA LYS A 4 -14.77 73.70 8.19
C LYS A 4 -14.97 72.38 8.94
N THR A 5 -16.21 71.90 8.96
CA THR A 5 -16.54 70.56 9.46
C THR A 5 -16.10 69.55 8.39
N ILE A 6 -15.10 68.73 8.71
CA ILE A 6 -14.60 67.68 7.83
C ILE A 6 -15.49 66.44 8.00
N ASP A 7 -15.96 65.92 6.88
CA ASP A 7 -16.90 64.81 6.75
C ASP A 7 -16.23 63.46 7.10
N ASP A 8 -16.16 63.15 8.40
CA ASP A 8 -15.45 62.00 8.97
C ASP A 8 -16.17 60.65 8.71
N ASN A 9 -17.49 60.67 8.43
CA ASN A 9 -18.27 59.44 8.24
C ASN A 9 -17.91 58.70 6.94
N THR A 10 -17.46 59.44 5.92
CA THR A 10 -17.18 58.87 4.59
C THR A 10 -15.86 58.10 4.57
N SER A 11 -14.92 58.47 5.44
CA SER A 11 -13.62 57.81 5.60
C SER A 11 -13.78 56.48 6.34
N VAL A 12 -14.57 56.44 7.41
CA VAL A 12 -14.80 55.22 8.22
C VAL A 12 -15.56 54.16 7.42
N LEU A 13 -16.59 54.57 6.65
CA LEU A 13 -17.34 53.66 5.77
C LEU A 13 -16.47 53.05 4.64
N LYS A 14 -15.51 53.83 4.10
CA LYS A 14 -14.54 53.34 3.11
C LYS A 14 -13.52 52.36 3.72
N VAL A 15 -13.07 52.59 4.95
CA VAL A 15 -12.12 51.67 5.61
C VAL A 15 -12.79 50.35 5.98
N VAL A 16 -14.02 50.38 6.51
CA VAL A 16 -14.76 49.15 6.86
C VAL A 16 -15.07 48.31 5.62
N SER A 17 -15.45 48.95 4.50
CA SER A 17 -15.69 48.23 3.24
C SER A 17 -14.43 47.60 2.66
N VAL A 18 -13.27 48.26 2.76
CA VAL A 18 -11.98 47.70 2.30
C VAL A 18 -11.56 46.48 3.12
N VAL A 19 -11.76 46.51 4.45
CA VAL A 19 -11.43 45.38 5.35
C VAL A 19 -12.33 44.17 5.08
N LEU A 20 -13.62 44.38 4.84
CA LEU A 20 -14.56 43.30 4.52
C LEU A 20 -14.27 42.67 3.15
N LEU A 21 -13.92 43.47 2.14
CA LEU A 21 -13.52 42.98 0.83
C LEU A 21 -12.25 42.13 0.89
N THR A 22 -11.23 42.56 1.65
CA THR A 22 -9.97 41.80 1.77
C THR A 22 -10.16 40.44 2.44
N TRP A 23 -11.01 40.35 3.47
CA TRP A 23 -11.35 39.06 4.10
C TRP A 23 -12.09 38.12 3.16
N LEU A 24 -13.01 38.63 2.34
CA LEU A 24 -13.72 37.85 1.33
C LEU A 24 -12.77 37.27 0.27
N PHE A 25 -11.81 38.07 -0.22
CA PHE A 25 -10.82 37.59 -1.18
C PHE A 25 -9.88 36.54 -0.59
N ALA A 26 -9.44 36.70 0.67
CA ALA A 26 -8.58 35.72 1.34
C ALA A 26 -9.28 34.35 1.51
N ALA A 27 -10.55 34.35 1.91
CA ALA A 27 -11.34 33.11 2.03
C ALA A 27 -11.53 32.40 0.67
N LEU A 28 -11.75 33.16 -0.40
CA LEU A 28 -11.91 32.62 -1.74
C LEU A 28 -10.59 32.04 -2.28
N PHE A 29 -9.45 32.62 -1.91
CA PHE A 29 -8.13 32.11 -2.25
C PHE A 29 -7.83 30.77 -1.57
N ILE A 30 -8.16 30.62 -0.28
CA ILE A 30 -8.00 29.37 0.47
C ILE A 30 -8.93 28.28 -0.09
N PHE A 31 -10.17 28.63 -0.45
CA PHE A 31 -11.11 27.70 -1.04
C PHE A 31 -10.68 27.22 -2.44
N CYS A 32 -10.18 28.13 -3.30
CA CYS A 32 -9.60 27.76 -4.59
C CYS A 32 -8.36 26.87 -4.43
N TRP A 33 -7.52 27.14 -3.43
CA TRP A 33 -6.36 26.29 -3.16
C TRP A 33 -6.79 24.91 -2.66
N TYR A 34 -7.74 24.82 -1.73
CA TYR A 34 -8.29 23.55 -1.24
C TYR A 34 -8.92 22.73 -2.37
N TRP A 35 -9.65 23.38 -3.29
CA TRP A 35 -10.24 22.70 -4.44
C TRP A 35 -9.19 22.28 -5.47
N ALA A 36 -8.13 23.06 -5.70
CA ALA A 36 -7.04 22.72 -6.61
C ALA A 36 -6.25 21.50 -6.12
N ILE A 37 -5.97 21.38 -4.82
CA ILE A 37 -5.26 20.22 -4.25
C ILE A 37 -6.09 18.94 -4.43
N ASN A 38 -7.42 19.02 -4.27
CA ASN A 38 -8.32 17.88 -4.44
C ASN A 38 -8.60 17.50 -5.91
N LYS A 39 -8.19 18.33 -6.88
CA LYS A 39 -8.39 18.10 -8.32
C LYS A 39 -7.13 17.65 -9.07
N VAL A 40 -5.99 17.58 -8.41
CA VAL A 40 -4.76 16.99 -8.99
C VAL A 40 -4.74 15.49 -8.68
N GLN A 41 -5.68 14.76 -9.27
CA GLN A 41 -5.51 13.32 -9.50
C GLN A 41 -6.42 12.88 -10.65
N ALA A 42 -6.00 13.19 -11.87
CA ALA A 42 -6.44 12.51 -13.07
C ALA A 42 -5.40 12.76 -14.17
N SER A 43 -4.35 11.93 -14.19
CA SER A 43 -3.58 11.69 -15.40
C SER A 43 -3.59 10.19 -15.63
N ASP A 44 -4.66 9.69 -16.25
CA ASP A 44 -4.67 8.37 -16.86
C ASP A 44 -3.88 8.46 -18.17
N THR A 45 -2.55 8.39 -18.03
CA THR A 45 -1.71 7.95 -19.15
C THR A 45 -1.52 6.45 -19.00
N ILE A 46 -2.37 5.69 -19.70
CA ILE A 46 -2.26 4.24 -19.80
C ILE A 46 -1.01 3.91 -20.62
N THR A 47 0.12 3.90 -19.94
CA THR A 47 1.30 3.16 -20.39
C THR A 47 1.01 1.70 -20.05
N PRO A 48 1.27 0.71 -20.92
CA PRO A 48 1.19 -0.69 -20.53
C PRO A 48 2.30 -0.94 -19.51
N ILE A 49 1.98 -0.70 -18.24
CA ILE A 49 2.80 -1.10 -17.11
C ILE A 49 2.65 -2.62 -17.08
N LEU A 50 3.76 -3.33 -17.28
CA LEU A 50 3.87 -4.68 -16.77
C LEU A 50 3.42 -4.60 -15.30
N GLU A 51 2.24 -5.12 -14.97
CA GLU A 51 1.70 -5.15 -13.62
C GLU A 51 2.62 -6.02 -12.75
N GLN A 52 3.76 -5.47 -12.36
CA GLN A 52 4.43 -5.91 -11.16
C GLN A 52 3.61 -5.31 -10.04
N GLN A 53 2.54 -6.04 -9.66
CA GLN A 53 1.77 -5.75 -8.47
C GLN A 53 2.78 -5.51 -7.34
N VAL A 54 2.80 -4.30 -6.82
CA VAL A 54 3.48 -4.00 -5.57
C VAL A 54 2.62 -4.62 -4.48
N ILE A 55 2.77 -5.93 -4.33
CA ILE A 55 2.27 -6.67 -3.18
C ILE A 55 2.98 -6.03 -2.00
N THR A 56 2.23 -5.33 -1.14
CA THR A 56 2.80 -4.69 0.03
C THR A 56 3.43 -5.77 0.90
N GLN A 57 4.77 -5.80 0.91
CA GLN A 57 5.59 -6.80 1.58
C GLN A 57 5.26 -6.98 3.07
N ASP A 58 4.61 -5.98 3.67
CA ASP A 58 4.20 -6.01 5.08
C ASP A 58 2.93 -6.84 5.34
N TYR A 59 2.09 -7.08 4.33
CA TYR A 59 0.83 -7.81 4.53
C TYR A 59 1.02 -9.34 4.52
N TYR A 60 1.97 -9.85 3.73
CA TYR A 60 2.33 -11.27 3.65
C TYR A 60 3.73 -11.48 4.18
N GLN A 61 3.84 -12.12 5.35
CA GLN A 61 5.14 -12.35 5.99
C GLN A 61 5.33 -13.81 6.33
N VAL A 62 6.42 -14.40 5.86
CA VAL A 62 6.79 -15.77 6.21
C VAL A 62 7.38 -15.78 7.61
N ALA A 63 6.66 -16.38 8.57
CA ALA A 63 7.11 -16.48 9.95
C ALA A 63 8.15 -17.60 10.14
N THR A 64 7.95 -18.72 9.45
CA THR A 64 8.88 -19.83 9.44
C THR A 64 8.67 -20.71 8.21
N THR A 65 9.73 -21.38 7.79
CA THR A 65 9.70 -22.40 6.73
C THR A 65 10.49 -23.61 7.18
N LYS A 66 10.05 -24.79 6.75
CA LYS A 66 10.79 -26.03 6.88
C LYS A 66 10.77 -26.75 5.53
N LEU A 67 11.93 -26.91 4.92
CA LEU A 67 12.06 -27.78 3.75
C LEU A 67 11.84 -29.24 4.17
N THR A 68 10.99 -29.93 3.42
CA THR A 68 10.72 -31.37 3.58
C THR A 68 11.44 -32.18 2.50
N SER A 69 11.86 -31.55 1.40
CA SER A 69 12.70 -32.10 0.34
C SER A 69 13.50 -30.95 -0.30
N ASN A 70 14.28 -31.23 -1.35
CA ASN A 70 15.04 -30.21 -2.08
C ASN A 70 14.16 -29.17 -2.79
N ILE A 71 12.90 -29.50 -3.08
CA ILE A 71 11.98 -28.66 -3.85
C ILE A 71 10.63 -28.46 -3.16
N THR A 72 10.44 -28.99 -1.95
CA THR A 72 9.17 -28.96 -1.23
C THR A 72 9.38 -28.47 0.19
N GLY A 73 8.47 -27.65 0.68
CA GLY A 73 8.48 -27.19 2.07
C GLY A 73 7.10 -26.92 2.65
N ASP A 74 7.08 -26.86 3.97
CA ASP A 74 5.97 -26.35 4.75
C ASP A 74 6.35 -24.94 5.25
N ALA A 75 5.39 -24.01 5.29
CA ALA A 75 5.60 -22.68 5.84
C ALA A 75 4.40 -22.19 6.64
N ILE A 76 4.65 -21.24 7.53
CA ILE A 76 3.63 -20.47 8.22
C ILE A 76 3.74 -19.03 7.72
N VAL A 77 2.66 -18.54 7.11
CA VAL A 77 2.59 -17.18 6.57
C VAL A 77 1.59 -16.37 7.38
N SER A 78 2.02 -15.22 7.87
CA SER A 78 1.15 -14.22 8.45
C SER A 78 0.51 -13.40 7.34
N MET A 79 -0.81 -13.31 7.34
CA MET A 79 -1.62 -12.54 6.41
C MET A 79 -2.54 -11.60 7.19
N GLY A 80 -2.06 -10.38 7.46
CA GLY A 80 -2.76 -9.43 8.33
C GLY A 80 -3.02 -10.01 9.74
N SER A 81 -4.29 -10.32 10.05
CA SER A 81 -4.71 -10.92 11.34
C SER A 81 -4.90 -12.45 11.28
N PHE A 82 -4.38 -13.09 10.25
CA PHE A 82 -4.51 -14.53 10.03
C PHE A 82 -3.15 -15.22 9.95
N ILE A 83 -3.14 -16.47 10.35
CA ILE A 83 -2.05 -17.41 10.20
C ILE A 83 -2.46 -18.42 9.12
N VAL A 84 -1.65 -18.52 8.09
CA VAL A 84 -1.89 -19.33 6.90
C VAL A 84 -0.79 -20.38 6.82
N PRO A 85 -1.04 -21.61 7.29
CA PRO A 85 -0.16 -22.74 7.03
C PRO A 85 -0.21 -23.09 5.55
N VAL A 86 0.94 -23.25 4.91
CA VAL A 86 1.02 -23.60 3.50
C VAL A 86 2.00 -24.73 3.27
N LYS A 87 1.73 -25.53 2.25
CA LYS A 87 2.69 -26.45 1.65
C LYS A 87 3.00 -25.96 0.26
N PHE A 88 4.27 -25.95 -0.11
CA PHE A 88 4.68 -25.42 -1.39
C PHE A 88 5.72 -26.31 -2.06
N THR A 89 5.70 -26.29 -3.39
CA THR A 89 6.76 -26.85 -4.23
C THR A 89 7.34 -25.72 -5.07
N PHE A 90 8.64 -25.68 -5.23
CA PHE A 90 9.33 -24.66 -6.00
C PHE A 90 10.41 -25.25 -6.89
N ASP A 91 10.64 -24.61 -8.03
CA ASP A 91 11.80 -24.88 -8.87
C ASP A 91 12.83 -23.77 -8.74
N THR A 92 14.08 -24.11 -9.03
CA THR A 92 15.19 -23.15 -9.10
C THR A 92 15.84 -23.25 -10.46
N SER A 93 15.94 -22.13 -11.17
CA SER A 93 16.65 -21.99 -12.43
C SER A 93 17.71 -20.89 -12.31
N ILE A 94 18.65 -20.87 -13.26
CA ILE A 94 19.64 -19.79 -13.39
C ILE A 94 19.29 -19.02 -14.66
N GLU A 95 19.01 -17.73 -14.51
CA GLU A 95 18.77 -16.81 -15.61
C GLU A 95 19.74 -15.64 -15.49
N HIS A 96 20.52 -15.37 -16.53
CA HIS A 96 21.49 -14.26 -16.55
C HIS A 96 22.41 -14.22 -15.32
N ASP A 97 22.91 -15.39 -14.90
CA ASP A 97 23.75 -15.60 -13.70
C ASP A 97 23.05 -15.33 -12.35
N GLU A 98 21.73 -15.17 -12.32
CA GLU A 98 20.94 -15.02 -11.11
C GLU A 98 20.04 -16.24 -10.85
N SER A 99 19.91 -16.63 -9.58
CA SER A 99 18.98 -17.68 -9.15
C SER A 99 17.54 -17.17 -9.20
N VAL A 100 16.76 -17.77 -10.09
CA VAL A 100 15.31 -17.56 -10.20
C VAL A 100 14.61 -18.71 -9.48
N ILE A 101 13.66 -18.34 -8.61
CA ILE A 101 12.89 -19.29 -7.81
C ILE A 101 11.42 -19.06 -8.14
N GLU A 102 10.73 -20.13 -8.54
CA GLU A 102 9.31 -20.10 -8.90
C GLU A 102 8.54 -21.10 -8.02
N ILE A 103 7.43 -20.65 -7.42
CA ILE A 103 6.53 -21.55 -6.68
C ILE A 103 5.54 -22.17 -7.67
N ASN A 104 5.67 -23.46 -7.91
CA ASN A 104 4.85 -24.20 -8.88
C ASN A 104 3.52 -24.69 -8.31
N ASN A 105 3.49 -24.96 -7.01
CA ASN A 105 2.31 -25.44 -6.32
C ASN A 105 2.25 -24.81 -4.93
N LEU A 106 1.06 -24.33 -4.56
CA LEU A 106 0.76 -23.78 -3.25
C LEU A 106 -0.52 -24.42 -2.74
N GLU A 107 -0.42 -25.16 -1.65
CA GLU A 107 -1.56 -25.73 -0.94
C GLU A 107 -1.80 -24.93 0.34
N ILE A 108 -3.01 -24.36 0.46
CA ILE A 108 -3.43 -23.63 1.66
C ILE A 108 -4.04 -24.62 2.65
N GLY A 109 -3.48 -24.63 3.86
CA GLY A 109 -4.01 -25.40 4.98
C GLY A 109 -5.19 -24.70 5.66
N VAL A 110 -5.53 -25.17 6.87
CA VAL A 110 -6.57 -24.54 7.68
C VAL A 110 -6.06 -23.20 8.23
N ILE A 111 -6.69 -22.11 7.81
CA ILE A 111 -6.36 -20.76 8.23
C ILE A 111 -6.86 -20.55 9.67
N THR A 112 -6.06 -19.87 10.49
CA THR A 112 -6.51 -19.45 11.83
C THR A 112 -6.39 -17.96 12.04
N ASP A 113 -7.09 -17.43 13.03
CA ASP A 113 -6.76 -16.11 13.56
C ASP A 113 -5.41 -16.12 14.29
N ILE A 114 -4.86 -14.95 14.63
CA ILE A 114 -3.62 -14.83 15.41
C ILE A 114 -3.68 -15.53 16.78
N THR A 115 -4.88 -15.80 17.30
CA THR A 115 -5.06 -16.48 18.59
C THR A 115 -5.10 -18.00 18.46
N GLY A 116 -5.23 -18.53 17.23
CA GLY A 116 -5.38 -19.95 16.93
C GLY A 116 -6.72 -20.55 17.35
N LYS A 117 -7.68 -19.74 17.83
CA LYS A 117 -8.97 -20.21 18.36
C LYS A 117 -9.98 -20.46 17.26
N HIS A 118 -9.97 -19.61 16.24
CA HIS A 118 -10.91 -19.70 15.13
C HIS A 118 -10.22 -20.29 13.92
N LYS A 119 -10.91 -21.26 13.30
CA LYS A 119 -10.47 -21.93 12.09
C LYS A 119 -11.37 -21.52 10.95
N TYR A 120 -10.76 -21.25 9.81
CA TYR A 120 -11.42 -20.81 8.60
C TYR A 120 -11.07 -21.77 7.48
N ASN A 121 -12.06 -22.05 6.62
CA ASN A 121 -11.78 -22.65 5.33
C ASN A 121 -10.96 -21.66 4.50
N ASP A 122 -10.33 -22.17 3.45
CA ASP A 122 -9.62 -21.33 2.50
C ASP A 122 -10.58 -20.29 1.90
N PHE A 123 -10.35 -19.02 2.24
CA PHE A 123 -11.06 -17.85 1.71
C PHE A 123 -10.17 -17.02 0.80
N THR A 124 -8.94 -17.49 0.52
CA THR A 124 -7.96 -16.77 -0.26
C THR A 124 -8.34 -16.73 -1.73
N ILE A 125 -7.93 -15.67 -2.40
CA ILE A 125 -8.09 -15.48 -3.85
C ILE A 125 -6.72 -15.52 -4.54
N ASN A 126 -6.74 -15.52 -5.87
CA ASN A 126 -5.52 -15.56 -6.69
C ASN A 126 -4.50 -14.47 -6.31
N LEU A 127 -4.97 -13.28 -5.93
CA LEU A 127 -4.11 -12.19 -5.48
C LEU A 127 -3.36 -12.54 -4.18
N ASP A 128 -4.03 -13.22 -3.25
CA ASP A 128 -3.42 -13.66 -2.01
C ASP A 128 -2.39 -14.76 -2.28
N HIS A 129 -2.68 -15.67 -3.23
CA HIS A 129 -1.73 -16.71 -3.64
C HIS A 129 -0.46 -16.11 -4.25
N GLN A 130 -0.60 -15.11 -5.11
CA GLN A 130 0.53 -14.36 -5.67
C GLN A 130 1.34 -13.68 -4.56
N GLY A 131 0.67 -13.10 -3.57
CA GLY A 131 1.32 -12.46 -2.42
C GLY A 131 2.09 -13.44 -1.54
N ILE A 132 1.48 -14.58 -1.24
CA ILE A 132 2.12 -15.67 -0.49
C ILE A 132 3.33 -16.20 -1.26
N ASN A 133 3.21 -16.44 -2.57
CA ASN A 133 4.32 -16.91 -3.40
C ASN A 133 5.49 -15.92 -3.40
N ALA A 134 5.23 -14.63 -3.58
CA ALA A 134 6.26 -13.60 -3.54
C ALA A 134 6.97 -13.53 -2.18
N ALA A 135 6.22 -13.67 -1.08
CA ALA A 135 6.78 -13.71 0.27
C ALA A 135 7.65 -14.96 0.49
N LEU A 136 7.21 -16.13 0.03
CA LEU A 136 7.98 -17.37 0.07
C LEU A 136 9.27 -17.28 -0.72
N VAL A 137 9.23 -16.81 -1.98
CA VAL A 137 10.41 -16.61 -2.82
C VAL A 137 11.41 -15.68 -2.15
N SER A 138 10.94 -14.55 -1.63
CA SER A 138 11.78 -13.57 -0.94
C SER A 138 12.45 -14.18 0.30
N TYR A 139 11.71 -15.00 1.06
CA TYR A 139 12.24 -15.70 2.23
C TYR A 139 13.29 -16.73 1.85
N ILE A 140 13.02 -17.58 0.85
CA ILE A 140 13.95 -18.62 0.37
C ILE A 140 15.25 -17.98 -0.11
N LYS A 141 15.18 -16.92 -0.92
CA LYS A 141 16.34 -16.16 -1.40
C LYS A 141 17.14 -15.54 -0.26
N LYS A 142 16.46 -14.88 0.70
CA LYS A 142 17.13 -14.20 1.82
C LYS A 142 17.87 -15.17 2.75
N HIS A 143 17.37 -16.39 2.88
CA HIS A 143 17.91 -17.40 3.79
C HIS A 143 18.75 -18.47 3.10
N ASN A 144 19.06 -18.32 1.81
CA ASN A 144 19.86 -19.25 1.01
C ASN A 144 19.43 -20.72 1.18
N LEU A 145 18.12 -20.97 1.29
CA LEU A 145 17.61 -22.32 1.55
C LEU A 145 17.83 -23.30 0.38
N THR A 146 18.32 -22.80 -0.75
CA THR A 146 18.67 -23.55 -1.96
C THR A 146 20.16 -23.88 -2.07
N GLU A 147 21.03 -23.34 -1.21
CA GLU A 147 22.50 -23.51 -1.32
C GLU A 147 23.03 -24.76 -0.58
N GLY A 148 22.16 -25.55 0.03
CA GLY A 148 22.51 -26.78 0.74
C GLY A 148 22.51 -28.05 -0.13
N ILE A 149 22.46 -27.93 -1.46
CA ILE A 149 22.34 -29.02 -2.42
C ILE A 149 23.63 -29.21 -3.21
#